data_AF-A0A7T3DE28-F1
#
_entry.id   AF-A0A7T3DE28-F1
#
_cell.length_a   1.000
_cell.length_b   1.000
_cell.length_c   1.000
_cell.angle_alpha   90.00
_cell.angle_beta   90.00
_cell.angle_gamma   90.00
#
_symmetry.space_group_name_H-M   'P 1'
#
loop_
_entity.id
_entity.type
_entity.pdbx_description
1 polymer ?
#
loop_
_entity_poly.entity_id
_entity_poly.type
_entity_poly.pdbx_seq_one_letter_code
_entity_poly.pdbx_strand_id
1 'polypeptide(L)'
;MSNTNAYPSPCPLCGQTARAYSEDYDNWTHYFCPGCREIKVSKLVINRLRAEPQELREQLSHQAAALRDGEYLRFGQAEGQGIQIEGQTPWQAEVRTRPV
;
A
#
# COMPACT_ATOMS: atom_id res chain seq x y z
N MET A 1 21.94 -6.89 5.07
CA MET A 1 21.65 -5.52 5.54
C MET A 1 21.13 -4.73 4.35
N SER A 2 19.81 -4.63 4.19
CA SER A 2 19.22 -3.86 3.08
C SER A 2 19.38 -2.37 3.40
N ASN A 3 20.24 -1.69 2.65
CA ASN A 3 20.47 -0.25 2.75
C ASN A 3 19.27 0.50 2.17
N THR A 4 18.14 0.48 2.87
CA THR A 4 16.95 1.16 2.38
C THR A 4 16.94 2.60 2.86
N ASN A 5 17.66 3.45 2.13
CA ASN A 5 17.59 4.90 2.32
C ASN A 5 16.14 5.33 2.09
N ALA A 6 15.50 5.78 3.15
CA ALA A 6 14.16 6.30 3.04
C ALA A 6 14.17 7.63 2.28
N TYR A 7 13.19 7.85 1.43
CA TYR A 7 13.02 9.05 0.63
C TYR A 7 11.59 9.58 0.76
N PRO A 8 11.37 10.90 0.63
CA PRO A 8 10.02 11.45 0.60
C PRO A 8 9.31 11.00 -0.68
N SER A 9 8.06 10.54 -0.54
CA SER A 9 7.22 10.12 -1.68
C SER A 9 5.76 10.34 -1.36
N PRO A 10 4.91 10.76 -2.32
CA PRO A 10 3.48 10.92 -2.06
C PRO A 10 2.83 9.56 -1.78
N CYS A 11 2.08 9.51 -0.66
CA CYS A 11 1.28 8.36 -0.26
C CYS A 11 0.32 7.97 -1.39
N PRO A 12 0.25 6.69 -1.78
CA PRO A 12 -0.61 6.26 -2.88
C PRO A 12 -2.11 6.35 -2.56
N LEU A 13 -2.49 6.48 -1.28
CA LEU A 13 -3.88 6.62 -0.86
C LEU A 13 -4.28 8.09 -0.75
N CYS A 14 -3.71 8.82 0.22
CA CYS A 14 -4.14 10.19 0.53
C CYS A 14 -3.31 11.30 -0.13
N GLY A 15 -2.24 10.99 -0.87
CA GLY A 15 -1.39 11.97 -1.55
C GLY A 15 -0.44 12.76 -0.64
N GLN A 16 -0.57 12.70 0.69
CA GLN A 16 0.35 13.36 1.62
C GLN A 16 1.78 12.83 1.47
N THR A 17 2.78 13.69 1.73
CA THR A 17 4.18 13.27 1.75
C THR A 17 4.41 12.24 2.84
N ALA A 18 4.82 11.04 2.43
CA ALA A 18 5.15 9.93 3.30
C ALA A 18 6.66 9.63 3.22
N ARG A 19 7.19 9.02 4.28
CA ARG A 19 8.53 8.44 4.24
C ARG A 19 8.43 7.09 3.57
N ALA A 20 9.09 6.91 2.43
CA ALA A 20 9.03 5.67 1.66
C ALA A 20 10.39 5.00 1.56
N TYR A 21 10.41 3.69 1.43
CA TYR A 21 11.63 2.95 1.09
C TYR A 21 11.29 1.76 0.18
N SER A 22 12.16 1.47 -0.79
CA SER A 22 11.98 0.39 -1.75
C SER A 22 12.68 -0.87 -1.25
N GLU A 23 11.97 -1.98 -1.08
CA GLU A 23 12.61 -3.28 -0.86
C GLU A 23 13.16 -3.80 -2.18
N ASP A 24 14.48 -3.95 -2.24
CA ASP A 24 15.20 -4.27 -3.48
C ASP A 24 14.88 -5.67 -4.03
N TYR A 25 14.68 -6.66 -3.14
CA TYR A 25 14.48 -8.06 -3.55
C TYR A 25 13.05 -8.37 -4.00
N ASP A 26 12.04 -7.82 -3.32
CA ASP A 26 10.65 -8.26 -3.51
C ASP A 26 9.80 -7.30 -4.36
N ASN A 27 10.37 -6.22 -4.90
CA ASN A 27 9.65 -5.20 -5.68
C ASN A 27 8.49 -4.53 -4.92
N TRP A 28 8.64 -4.32 -3.62
CA TRP A 28 7.69 -3.58 -2.79
C TRP A 28 8.23 -2.22 -2.38
N THR A 29 7.31 -1.31 -2.11
CA THR A 29 7.61 -0.02 -1.49
C THR A 29 6.81 0.08 -0.20
N HIS A 30 7.51 0.33 0.90
CA HIS A 30 6.88 0.69 2.17
C HIS A 30 6.65 2.19 2.21
N TYR A 31 5.51 2.60 2.75
CA TYR A 31 5.10 3.97 3.00
C TYR A 31 4.75 4.11 4.48
N PHE A 32 5.40 5.05 5.16
CA PHE A 32 5.01 5.52 6.48
C PHE A 32 4.36 6.88 6.30
N CYS A 33 3.04 6.87 6.17
CA CYS A 33 2.23 8.05 5.98
C CYS A 33 1.71 8.54 7.34
N PRO A 34 1.80 9.85 7.65
CA PRO A 34 1.24 10.39 8.88
C PRO A 34 -0.29 10.25 8.95
N GLY A 35 -0.98 10.25 7.80
CA GLY A 35 -2.45 10.10 7.74
C GLY A 35 -2.93 8.66 7.59
N CYS A 36 -2.21 7.80 6.86
CA CYS A 36 -2.64 6.42 6.55
C CYS A 36 -1.89 5.34 7.35
N ARG A 37 -0.95 5.71 8.23
CA ARG A 37 -0.01 4.79 8.89
C ARG A 37 0.89 4.05 7.87
N GLU A 38 1.25 2.81 8.19
CA GLU A 38 2.10 1.96 7.35
C GLU A 38 1.29 1.33 6.21
N ILE A 39 1.86 1.39 5.01
CA ILE A 39 1.30 0.78 3.80
C ILE A 39 2.43 0.12 3.02
N LYS A 40 2.19 -1.06 2.47
CA LYS A 40 3.15 -1.77 1.61
C LYS A 40 2.54 -1.98 0.24
N VAL A 41 3.17 -1.47 -0.81
CA VAL A 41 2.60 -1.49 -2.17
C VAL A 41 3.59 -2.06 -3.16
N SER A 42 3.16 -3.00 -3.99
CA SER A 42 3.97 -3.52 -5.08
C SER A 42 4.28 -2.41 -6.09
N LYS A 43 5.50 -2.36 -6.62
CA LYS A 43 5.88 -1.44 -7.71
C LYS A 43 4.99 -1.61 -8.95
N LEU A 44 4.40 -2.80 -9.15
CA LEU A 44 3.47 -3.07 -10.26
C LEU A 44 2.06 -2.51 -10.01
N VAL A 45 1.70 -2.22 -8.77
CA VAL A 45 0.37 -1.77 -8.36
C VAL A 45 0.32 -0.27 -8.09
N ILE A 46 1.42 0.32 -7.63
CA ILE A 46 1.45 1.70 -7.12
C ILE A 46 0.82 2.75 -8.05
N ASN A 47 1.16 2.73 -9.34
CA ASN A 47 0.63 3.71 -10.29
C ASN A 47 -0.86 3.48 -10.57
N ARG A 48 -1.31 2.22 -10.52
CA ARG A 48 -2.73 1.87 -10.68
C ARG A 48 -3.52 2.32 -9.47
N LEU A 49 -3.02 2.03 -8.27
CA LEU A 49 -3.62 2.47 -7.01
C LEU A 49 -3.77 4.00 -6.94
N ARG A 50 -2.80 4.76 -7.47
CA ARG A 50 -2.88 6.23 -7.58
C ARG A 50 -3.91 6.72 -8.60
N ALA A 51 -4.17 5.94 -9.64
CA ALA A 51 -5.13 6.26 -10.69
C ALA A 51 -6.57 5.85 -10.32
N GLU A 52 -6.76 5.10 -9.23
CA GLU A 52 -8.08 4.75 -8.72
C GLU A 52 -8.90 6.01 -8.34
N PRO A 53 -10.24 5.91 -8.40
CA PRO A 53 -11.13 6.98 -7.98
C PRO A 53 -10.76 7.51 -6.59
N GLN A 54 -10.88 8.83 -6.41
CA GLN A 54 -10.54 9.49 -5.14
C GLN A 54 -11.30 8.89 -3.96
N GLU A 55 -12.60 8.62 -4.12
CA GLU A 55 -13.44 8.01 -3.08
C GLU A 55 -12.89 6.65 -2.62
N LEU A 56 -12.46 5.80 -3.55
CA LEU A 56 -11.85 4.50 -3.22
C LEU A 56 -10.54 4.68 -2.45
N ARG A 57 -9.69 5.61 -2.90
CA ARG A 57 -8.42 5.91 -2.22
C ARG A 57 -8.64 6.48 -0.81
N GLU A 58 -9.68 7.30 -0.62
CA GLU A 58 -10.08 7.83 0.69
C GLU A 58 -10.60 6.73 1.62
N GLN A 59 -11.45 5.83 1.13
CA GLN A 59 -11.91 4.67 1.89
C GLN A 59 -10.74 3.80 2.36
N LEU A 60 -9.80 3.49 1.47
CA LEU A 60 -8.59 2.74 1.80
C LEU A 60 -7.68 3.51 2.78
N SER A 61 -7.58 4.84 2.63
CA SER A 61 -6.86 5.71 3.55
C SER A 61 -7.45 5.62 4.97
N HIS A 62 -8.78 5.68 5.09
CA HIS A 62 -9.47 5.53 6.37
C HIS A 62 -9.29 4.13 6.96
N GLN A 63 -9.37 3.08 6.13
CA GLN A 63 -9.12 1.71 6.57
C GLN A 63 -7.70 1.56 7.12
N ALA A 64 -6.69 2.09 6.41
CA ALA A 64 -5.29 2.06 6.84
C ALA A 64 -5.07 2.81 8.16
N ALA A 65 -5.69 3.99 8.30
CA ALA A 65 -5.60 4.81 9.51
C ALA A 65 -6.23 4.14 10.75
N ALA A 66 -7.22 3.27 10.54
CA ALA A 66 -7.94 2.54 11.58
C ALA A 66 -7.26 1.22 12.03
N LEU A 67 -6.18 0.79 11.35
CA LEU A 67 -5.43 -0.40 11.72
C LEU A 67 -4.72 -0.25 13.06
N ARG A 68 -4.51 -1.37 13.75
CA ARG A 68 -3.81 -1.41 15.04
C ARG A 68 -2.32 -1.19 14.84
N ASP A 69 -1.62 -0.88 15.95
CA ASP A 69 -0.16 -0.76 15.90
C ASP A 69 0.47 -2.10 15.54
N GLY A 70 1.35 -2.09 14.54
CA GLY A 70 1.94 -3.30 13.97
C GLY A 70 1.15 -3.91 12.81
N GLU A 71 -0.06 -3.42 12.50
CA GLU A 71 -0.81 -3.78 11.30
C GLU A 71 -0.57 -2.78 10.16
N TYR A 72 -0.61 -3.26 8.92
CA TYR A 72 -0.48 -2.45 7.72
C TYR A 72 -1.30 -3.01 6.56
N LEU A 73 -1.73 -2.13 5.64
CA LEU A 73 -2.32 -2.56 4.38
C LEU A 73 -1.23 -2.94 3.38
N ARG A 74 -1.39 -4.11 2.76
CA ARG A 74 -0.54 -4.60 1.69
C ARG A 74 -1.32 -4.68 0.38
N PHE A 75 -0.78 -4.05 -0.67
CA PHE A 75 -1.39 -3.94 -1.99
C PHE A 75 -0.55 -4.69 -3.03
N GLY A 76 -1.03 -5.86 -3.46
CA GLY A 76 -0.38 -6.75 -4.43
C GLY A 76 -1.18 -6.90 -5.71
N GLN A 77 -0.60 -7.53 -6.74
CA GLN A 77 -1.36 -7.92 -7.92
C GLN A 77 -2.44 -8.93 -7.53
N ALA A 78 -3.58 -8.88 -8.21
CA ALA A 78 -4.61 -9.90 -8.07
C ALA A 78 -4.15 -11.17 -8.83
N GLU A 79 -3.42 -12.05 -8.17
CA GLU A 79 -3.08 -13.38 -8.71
C GLU A 79 -4.13 -14.39 -8.23
N GLY A 80 -5.07 -14.75 -9.12
CA GLY A 80 -5.73 -16.07 -9.21
C GLY A 80 -6.29 -16.81 -7.97
N GLN A 81 -6.33 -16.25 -6.76
CA GLN A 81 -6.78 -16.94 -5.54
C GLN A 81 -7.72 -16.10 -4.64
N GLY A 82 -8.26 -15.00 -5.13
CA GLY A 82 -9.31 -14.22 -4.46
C GLY A 82 -10.51 -14.07 -5.40
N ILE A 83 -11.72 -14.18 -4.84
CA ILE A 83 -13.01 -14.13 -5.58
C ILE A 83 -12.95 -13.04 -6.64
N GLN A 84 -13.04 -13.47 -7.90
CA GLN A 84 -13.00 -12.56 -9.03
C GLN A 84 -14.40 -11.96 -9.31
N ILE A 85 -14.68 -10.74 -8.84
CA ILE A 85 -15.94 -10.01 -9.09
C ILE A 85 -15.84 -9.25 -10.42
N GLU A 86 -16.48 -9.70 -11.50
CA GLU A 86 -16.48 -9.01 -12.81
C GLU A 86 -16.51 -7.47 -12.69
N GLY A 87 -15.46 -6.80 -13.19
CA GLY A 87 -15.18 -5.37 -12.95
C GLY A 87 -13.93 -5.07 -12.09
N GLN A 88 -13.09 -6.08 -11.81
CA GLN A 88 -12.03 -6.04 -10.81
C GLN A 88 -10.89 -5.06 -11.05
N THR A 89 -10.56 -4.32 -10.00
CA THR A 89 -9.28 -3.66 -9.85
C THR A 89 -8.14 -4.68 -10.01
N PRO A 90 -7.09 -4.40 -10.80
CA PRO A 90 -5.99 -5.33 -11.09
C PRO A 90 -5.05 -5.58 -9.90
N TRP A 91 -5.52 -5.29 -8.69
CA TRP A 91 -4.80 -5.36 -7.43
C TRP A 91 -5.73 -5.83 -6.32
N GLN A 92 -5.13 -6.39 -5.27
CA GLN A 92 -5.80 -6.81 -4.04
C GLN A 92 -5.18 -6.10 -2.84
N ALA A 93 -6.02 -5.79 -1.84
CA ALA A 93 -5.59 -5.26 -0.55
C ALA A 93 -5.81 -6.30 0.55
N GLU A 94 -4.81 -6.47 1.42
CA GLU A 94 -4.89 -7.35 2.58
C GLU A 94 -4.27 -6.67 3.80
N VAL A 95 -4.81 -6.94 4.99
CA VAL A 95 -4.18 -6.52 6.25
C VAL A 95 -3.10 -7.53 6.61
N ARG A 96 -1.90 -7.05 6.91
CA ARG A 96 -0.79 -7.86 7.40
C ARG A 96 -0.29 -7.29 8.72
N THR A 97 0.22 -8.16 9.58
CA THR A 97 0.94 -7.79 10.80
C THR A 97 2.44 -7.86 10.53
N ARG A 98 3.18 -6.88 11.03
CA ARG A 98 4.64 -6.91 11.02
C ARG A 98 5.10 -8.15 11.81
N PRO A 99 5.98 -8.99 11.26
CA PRO A 99 6.57 -10.08 12.02
C PRO A 99 7.31 -9.48 13.23
N VAL A 100 7.02 -10.03 14.41
CA VAL A 100 7.68 -9.68 15.68
C VAL A 100 9.07 -10.30 15.77
#